data_AF-A0A6N7VH74-F1
#
_entry.id   AF-A0A6N7VH74-F1
#
_cell.length_a   1.000
_cell.length_b   1.000
_cell.length_c   1.000
_cell.angle_alpha   90.00
_cell.angle_beta   90.00
_cell.angle_gamma   90.00
#
_symmetry.space_group_name_H-M   'P 1'
#
loop_
_entity.id
_entity.type
_entity.pdbx_description
1 polymer ?
#
loop_
_entity_poly.entity_id
_entity_poly.type
_entity_poly.pdbx_seq_one_letter_code
_entity_poly.pdbx_strand_id
1 'polypeptide(L)'
;MCFFLGFIFLTIAILIPYDNFEFILGPLRAVGFLTIYGNPLLGIIGSIFSIKRKDLVFLLLNIVQILAFPLTTFIGGRIFGP
;
A
#
# COMPACT_ATOMS: atom_id res chain seq x y z
N MET A 1 3.67 -5.80 12.78
CA MET A 1 4.29 -6.73 11.80
C MET A 1 3.68 -6.57 10.41
N CYS A 2 2.36 -6.77 10.21
CA CYS A 2 1.72 -6.61 8.89
C CYS A 2 1.92 -5.21 8.26
N PHE A 3 1.97 -4.16 9.09
CA PHE A 3 2.27 -2.80 8.63
C PHE A 3 3.63 -2.68 7.92
N PHE A 4 4.71 -3.16 8.57
CA PHE A 4 6.05 -3.10 7.98
C PHE A 4 6.15 -3.90 6.68
N LEU A 5 5.43 -5.02 6.60
CA LEU A 5 5.39 -5.83 5.39
C LEU A 5 4.78 -5.06 4.21
N GLY A 6 3.63 -4.41 4.43
CA GLY A 6 2.99 -3.57 3.42
C GLY A 6 3.83 -2.35 3.04
N PHE A 7 4.51 -1.74 4.01
CA PHE A 7 5.45 -0.65 3.76
C PHE A 7 6.62 -1.08 2.87
N ILE A 8 7.26 -2.22 3.17
CA ILE A 8 8.36 -2.76 2.38
C ILE A 8 7.91 -3.07 0.95
N PHE A 9 6.76 -3.74 0.79
CA PHE A 9 6.23 -4.02 -0.55
C PHE A 9 5.94 -2.73 -1.31
N LEU A 10 5.41 -1.69 -0.66
CA LEU A 10 5.14 -0.40 -1.29
C LEU A 10 6.43 0.29 -1.73
N THR A 11 7.47 0.28 -0.91
CA THR A 11 8.78 0.83 -1.28
C THR A 11 9.37 0.10 -2.47
N ILE A 12 9.31 -1.24 -2.47
CA ILE A 12 9.79 -2.06 -3.59
C ILE A 12 8.97 -1.76 -4.85
N ALA A 13 7.64 -1.68 -4.75
CA ALA A 13 6.77 -1.38 -5.89
C ALA A 13 7.03 0.00 -6.50
N ILE A 14 7.41 1.00 -5.70
CA ILE A 14 7.80 2.33 -6.18
C ILE A 14 9.15 2.30 -6.89
N LEU A 15 10.11 1.53 -6.37
CA LEU A 15 11.47 1.42 -6.91
C LEU A 15 11.52 0.62 -8.20
N ILE A 16 10.60 -0.34 -8.38
CA ILE A 16 10.54 -1.18 -9.58
C ILE A 16 10.19 -0.33 -10.81
N PRO A 17 11.02 -0.37 -11.87
CA PRO A 17 10.74 0.25 -13.16
C PRO A 17 9.43 -0.28 -13.76
N TYR A 18 8.72 0.60 -14.48
CA TYR A 18 7.44 0.30 -15.12
C TYR A 18 7.49 -0.98 -15.99
N ASP A 19 8.60 -1.20 -16.70
CA ASP A 19 8.73 -2.26 -17.70
C ASP A 19 8.90 -3.67 -17.11
N ASN A 20 9.34 -3.80 -15.84
CA ASN A 20 9.72 -5.11 -15.29
C ASN A 20 8.53 -6.04 -14.99
N PHE A 21 7.31 -5.50 -14.90
CA PHE A 21 6.11 -6.29 -14.60
C PHE A 21 5.00 -6.15 -15.64
N GLU A 22 5.24 -5.48 -16.76
CA GLU A 22 4.21 -5.27 -17.79
C GLU A 22 3.67 -6.61 -18.36
N PHE A 23 4.52 -7.64 -18.44
CA PHE A 23 4.15 -9.00 -18.84
C PHE A 23 3.17 -9.71 -17.87
N ILE A 24 3.13 -9.31 -16.59
CA ILE A 24 2.34 -9.96 -15.53
C ILE A 24 1.18 -9.08 -15.07
N LEU A 25 1.36 -7.76 -15.03
CA LEU A 25 0.44 -6.78 -14.46
C LEU A 25 -0.26 -5.91 -15.53
N GLY A 26 0.10 -6.05 -16.81
CA GLY A 26 -0.44 -5.25 -17.91
C GLY A 26 -0.09 -3.75 -17.77
N PRO A 27 -0.92 -2.81 -18.28
CA PRO A 27 -0.66 -1.37 -18.14
C PRO A 27 -0.78 -0.87 -16.68
N LEU A 28 -1.11 -1.76 -15.74
CA LEU A 28 -1.26 -1.42 -14.33
C LEU A 28 0.12 -1.44 -13.66
N ARG A 29 0.60 -0.25 -13.29
CA ARG A 29 1.86 -0.10 -12.53
C ARG A 29 1.82 -0.94 -11.26
N ALA A 30 2.93 -1.60 -10.91
CA ALA A 30 3.06 -2.42 -9.69
C ALA A 30 2.60 -1.69 -8.42
N VAL A 31 2.86 -0.38 -8.33
CA VAL A 31 2.36 0.51 -7.27
C VAL A 31 0.84 0.51 -7.19
N GLY A 32 0.15 0.61 -8.32
CA GLY A 32 -1.32 0.64 -8.40
C GLY A 32 -1.92 -0.69 -7.94
N PHE A 33 -1.41 -1.81 -8.44
CA PHE A 33 -1.86 -3.14 -8.01
C PHE A 33 -1.70 -3.34 -6.50
N LEU A 34 -0.52 -3.02 -5.98
CA LEU A 34 -0.23 -3.22 -4.57
C LEU A 34 -1.07 -2.30 -3.67
N THR A 35 -1.28 -1.04 -4.07
CA THR A 35 -2.07 -0.10 -3.26
C THR A 35 -3.57 -0.38 -3.31
N ILE A 36 -4.11 -0.90 -4.42
CA ILE A 36 -5.53 -1.24 -4.57
C ILE A 36 -5.87 -2.57 -3.90
N TYR A 37 -4.98 -3.57 -3.98
CA TYR A 37 -5.27 -4.94 -3.53
C TYR A 37 -4.41 -5.37 -2.34
N GLY A 38 -3.07 -5.27 -2.48
CA GLY A 38 -2.14 -5.82 -1.48
C GLY A 38 -2.20 -5.12 -0.12
N ASN A 39 -2.04 -3.80 -0.11
CA ASN A 39 -2.00 -2.97 1.09
C ASN A 39 -3.31 -3.01 1.90
N PRO A 40 -4.50 -2.96 1.29
CA PRO A 40 -5.76 -3.13 2.01
C PRO A 40 -5.90 -4.49 2.68
N LEU A 41 -5.56 -5.60 1.99
CA LEU A 41 -5.61 -6.94 2.57
C LEU A 41 -4.66 -7.06 3.77
N LEU A 42 -3.42 -6.63 3.62
CA LEU A 42 -2.43 -6.63 4.70
C LEU A 42 -2.83 -5.71 5.85
N GLY A 43 -3.43 -4.56 5.54
CA GLY A 43 -3.93 -3.59 6.53
C GLY A 43 -5.13 -4.12 7.32
N ILE A 44 -6.06 -4.84 6.69
CA ILE A 44 -7.19 -5.47 7.39
C ILE A 44 -6.67 -6.55 8.37
N ILE A 45 -5.79 -7.44 7.90
CA ILE A 45 -5.19 -8.49 8.75
C ILE A 45 -4.41 -7.87 9.92
N GLY A 46 -3.62 -6.84 9.63
CA GLY A 46 -2.87 -6.11 10.64
C GLY A 46 -3.76 -5.38 11.65
N SER A 47 -4.89 -4.82 11.19
CA SER A 47 -5.87 -4.14 12.04
C SER A 47 -6.53 -5.11 13.01
N ILE A 48 -6.99 -6.28 12.54
CA ILE A 48 -7.58 -7.33 13.39
C ILE A 48 -6.62 -7.73 14.52
N PHE A 49 -5.34 -7.93 14.18
CA PHE A 49 -4.34 -8.31 15.17
C PHE A 49 -3.97 -7.18 16.13
N SER A 50 -4.04 -5.92 15.67
CA SER A 50 -3.81 -4.74 16.50
C SER A 50 -4.95 -4.52 17.50
N ILE A 51 -6.21 -4.74 17.09
CA ILE A 51 -7.37 -4.74 18.00
C ILE A 51 -7.19 -5.80 19.08
N LYS A 52 -6.81 -7.03 18.70
CA LYS A 52 -6.59 -8.13 19.65
C LYS A 52 -5.51 -7.79 20.69
N ARG A 53 -4.50 -7.02 20.31
CA ARG A 53 -3.40 -6.59 21.20
C ARG A 53 -3.65 -5.23 21.88
N LYS A 54 -4.82 -4.61 21.66
CA LYS A 54 -5.16 -3.26 22.15
C LYS A 54 -4.12 -2.20 21.76
N ASP A 55 -3.47 -2.40 20.62
CA ASP A 55 -2.40 -1.53 20.15
C ASP A 55 -2.97 -0.50 19.16
N LEU A 56 -3.32 0.67 19.68
CA LEU A 56 -3.95 1.75 18.91
C LEU A 56 -2.99 2.35 17.87
N VAL A 57 -1.68 2.35 18.14
CA VAL A 57 -0.68 2.89 17.21
C VAL A 57 -0.63 2.01 15.97
N PHE A 58 -0.49 0.69 16.15
CA PHE A 58 -0.51 -0.22 15.01
C PHE A 58 -1.87 -0.29 14.34
N LEU A 59 -2.97 -0.11 15.06
CA LEU A 59 -4.30 0.03 14.44
C LEU A 59 -4.32 1.19 13.45
N LEU A 60 -3.92 2.39 13.87
CA LEU A 60 -3.90 3.58 13.02
C LEU A 60 -2.98 3.41 11.82
N LEU A 61 -1.78 2.86 12.03
CA LEU A 61 -0.83 2.57 10.96
C LEU A 61 -1.41 1.60 9.91
N ASN A 62 -2.10 0.54 10.34
CA ASN A 62 -2.74 -0.39 9.42
C ASN A 62 -3.94 0.25 8.69
N ILE A 63 -4.68 1.16 9.32
CA ILE A 63 -5.73 1.95 8.64
C ILE A 63 -5.12 2.86 7.57
N VAL A 64 -4.02 3.55 7.87
CA VAL A 64 -3.28 4.34 6.87
C VAL A 64 -2.83 3.46 5.70
N GLN A 65 -2.43 2.22 5.96
CA GLN A 65 -2.08 1.27 4.91
C GLN A 65 -3.28 0.86 4.05
N ILE A 66 -4.47 0.71 4.63
CA ILE A 66 -5.70 0.50 3.84
C ILE A 66 -5.99 1.70 2.94
N LEU A 67 -5.73 2.91 3.44
CA LEU A 67 -5.86 4.17 2.71
C LEU A 67 -4.66 4.49 1.80
N ALA A 68 -3.74 3.54 1.58
CA ALA A 68 -2.55 3.78 0.78
C ALA A 68 -2.89 4.21 -0.66
N PHE A 69 -3.92 3.62 -1.27
CA PHE A 69 -4.35 3.97 -2.63
C PHE A 69 -4.83 5.42 -2.80
N PRO A 70 -5.81 5.91 -2.02
CA PRO A 70 -6.20 7.31 -2.11
C PRO A 70 -5.06 8.26 -1.73
N LEU A 71 -4.17 7.88 -0.80
CA LEU A 71 -3.00 8.67 -0.44
C LEU A 71 -2.00 8.80 -1.60
N THR A 72 -1.62 7.70 -2.23
CA THR A 72 -0.67 7.72 -3.35
C THR A 72 -1.23 8.46 -4.56
N THR A 73 -2.52 8.30 -4.83
CA THR A 73 -3.23 9.01 -5.91
C THR A 73 -3.31 10.51 -5.64
N PHE A 74 -3.63 10.90 -4.41
CA PHE A 74 -3.68 12.30 -3.99
C PHE A 74 -2.31 12.96 -4.09
N ILE A 75 -1.26 12.32 -3.56
CA ILE A 75 0.12 12.82 -3.63
C ILE A 75 0.58 12.90 -5.09
N GLY A 76 0.37 11.84 -5.87
CA GLY A 76 0.71 11.80 -7.28
C GLY A 76 0.02 12.90 -8.08
N GLY A 77 -1.27 13.12 -7.85
CA GLY A 77 -2.04 14.18 -8.50
C GLY A 77 -1.62 15.60 -8.11
N ARG A 78 -1.01 15.80 -6.93
CA ARG A 78 -0.47 17.11 -6.51
C ARG A 78 0.96 17.38 -6.97
N ILE A 79 1.75 16.33 -7.17
CA ILE A 79 3.14 16.44 -7.64
C ILE A 79 3.18 16.49 -9.17
N PHE A 80 2.32 15.72 -9.85
CA PHE A 80 2.33 15.53 -11.31
C PHE A 80 1.04 16.01 -12.01
N GLY A 81 0.08 16.58 -11.28
CA GLY A 81 -1.09 17.20 -11.90
C GLY A 81 -0.71 18.51 -12.63
N PRO A 82 -1.51 18.92 -13.63
CA PRO A 82 -1.38 20.25 -14.24
C PRO A 82 -1.57 21.39 -13.23
#